data_AF-A0A554J9E2-F1
#
_entry.id   AF-A0A554J9E2-F1
#
_cell.length_a   1.000
_cell.length_b   1.000
_cell.length_c   1.000
_cell.angle_alpha   90.00
_cell.angle_beta   90.00
_cell.angle_gamma   90.00
#
_symmetry.space_group_name_H-M   'P 1'
#
loop_
_entity.id
_entity.type
_entity.pdbx_description
1 polymer ?
#
loop_
_entity_poly.entity_id
_entity_poly.type
_entity_poly.pdbx_seq_one_letter_code
_entity_poly.pdbx_strand_id
1 'polypeptide(L)'
;MNEQTQPYRGNEQIEIETTVEEEAQLSTEHAAKLLYFSFYFSQGLPALQVEIFQWLHQRYPSYRGDTLNKAQLLETLLRSVEKTVPEKATGPDGANATHAGIDRHKVLSEIESYSVRLLGCLNGEQVHSLLDYGQLTTSIATKMIRRDYHYLVERGSRPRFKQGDRNGPMHDPFLSHVCYYALMGRPTGVPEYDHLMQAVATIIRRDFSQDNQLIAVIARFNRLHHASVSVH
;
A
#
# COMPACT_ATOMS: atom_id res chain seq x y z
N MET A 1 -30.45 40.80 0.43
CA MET A 1 -29.08 40.56 0.94
C MET A 1 -28.39 39.70 -0.09
N ASN A 2 -27.44 40.26 -0.83
CA ASN A 2 -26.68 39.59 -1.87
C ASN A 2 -25.42 39.00 -1.24
N GLU A 3 -25.30 37.67 -1.21
CA GLU A 3 -24.03 37.01 -0.95
C GLU A 3 -23.37 36.74 -2.30
N GLN A 4 -22.39 37.58 -2.63
CA GLN A 4 -21.44 37.36 -3.72
C GLN A 4 -20.43 36.31 -3.27
N THR A 5 -20.56 35.08 -3.77
CA THR A 5 -19.50 34.07 -3.68
C THR A 5 -18.39 34.44 -4.67
N GLN A 6 -17.24 34.83 -4.14
CA GLN A 6 -16.03 35.03 -4.93
C GLN A 6 -15.58 33.71 -5.57
N PRO A 7 -15.12 33.71 -6.83
CA PRO A 7 -14.49 32.53 -7.43
C PRO A 7 -13.10 32.31 -6.83
N TYR A 8 -12.84 31.07 -6.41
CA TYR A 8 -11.57 30.61 -5.88
C TYR A 8 -10.46 30.77 -6.94
N ARG A 9 -9.51 31.68 -6.69
CA ARG A 9 -8.20 31.73 -7.37
C ARG A 9 -7.22 30.95 -6.51
N GLY A 10 -6.63 29.91 -7.08
CA GLY A 10 -5.57 29.15 -6.43
C GLY A 10 -4.95 28.13 -7.37
N ASN A 11 -4.26 28.61 -8.40
CA ASN A 11 -3.21 27.82 -9.04
C ASN A 11 -2.02 27.82 -8.07
N GLU A 12 -2.09 27.01 -7.01
CA GLU A 12 -0.91 26.65 -6.24
C GLU A 12 -0.19 25.56 -7.04
N GLN A 13 0.85 25.97 -7.75
CA GLN A 13 1.86 25.04 -8.23
C GLN A 13 2.40 24.32 -6.98
N ILE A 14 2.12 23.03 -6.89
CA ILE A 14 2.68 22.17 -5.85
C ILE A 14 4.17 22.08 -6.17
N GLU A 15 4.97 22.95 -5.57
CA GLU A 15 6.40 22.75 -5.44
C GLU A 15 6.59 21.51 -4.56
N ILE A 16 6.82 20.37 -5.21
CA ILE A 16 7.31 19.19 -4.52
C ILE A 16 8.71 19.55 -4.06
N GLU A 17 8.83 19.95 -2.80
CA GLU A 17 10.12 20.07 -2.10
C GLU A 17 10.93 18.81 -2.41
N THR A 18 11.92 19.00 -3.27
CA THR A 18 12.85 17.95 -3.67
C THR A 18 13.91 17.97 -2.58
N THR A 19 13.58 17.39 -1.43
CA THR A 19 14.61 17.04 -0.44
C THR A 19 15.54 16.05 -1.12
N VAL A 20 16.68 16.55 -1.57
CA VAL A 20 17.82 15.75 -2.01
C VAL A 20 18.36 15.09 -0.74
N GLU A 21 17.71 14.01 -0.31
CA GLU A 21 18.29 13.08 0.66
C GLU A 21 19.55 12.50 0.04
N GLU A 22 20.68 12.60 0.74
CA GLU A 22 21.97 12.03 0.34
C GLU A 22 21.75 10.62 -0.22
N GLU A 23 22.26 10.37 -1.44
CA GLU A 23 22.02 9.18 -2.25
C GLU A 23 22.52 7.89 -1.55
N ALA A 24 21.75 7.40 -0.58
CA ALA A 24 22.02 6.12 0.04
C ALA A 24 21.81 5.02 -1.01
N GLN A 25 22.89 4.32 -1.34
CA GLN A 25 22.83 3.15 -2.21
C GLN A 25 21.85 2.14 -1.62
N LEU A 26 20.94 1.62 -2.45
CA LEU A 26 19.90 0.69 -2.03
C LEU A 26 20.55 -0.59 -1.50
N SER A 27 20.38 -0.87 -0.20
CA SER A 27 20.87 -2.10 0.42
C SER A 27 19.93 -3.28 0.16
N THR A 28 20.44 -4.50 0.31
CA THR A 28 19.65 -5.73 0.19
C THR A 28 18.49 -5.78 1.19
N GLU A 29 18.73 -5.36 2.43
CA GLU A 29 17.72 -5.29 3.48
C GLU A 29 16.62 -4.28 3.16
N HIS A 30 16.99 -3.13 2.59
CA HIS A 30 16.03 -2.11 2.18
C HIS A 30 15.21 -2.58 0.99
N ALA A 31 15.86 -3.14 -0.03
CA ALA A 31 15.16 -3.74 -1.18
C ALA A 31 14.18 -4.85 -0.76
N ALA A 32 14.56 -5.69 0.21
CA ALA A 32 13.67 -6.71 0.77
C ALA A 32 12.44 -6.09 1.45
N LYS A 33 12.62 -5.01 2.22
CA LYS A 33 11.51 -4.26 2.81
C LYS A 33 10.61 -3.66 1.73
N LEU A 34 11.18 -3.04 0.71
CA LEU A 34 10.40 -2.47 -0.41
C LEU A 34 9.55 -3.54 -1.09
N LEU A 35 10.13 -4.71 -1.34
CA LEU A 35 9.42 -5.85 -1.93
C LEU A 35 8.31 -6.35 -1.00
N TYR A 36 8.58 -6.55 0.30
CA TYR A 36 7.57 -6.98 1.27
C TYR A 36 6.38 -6.02 1.35
N PHE A 37 6.65 -4.72 1.52
CA PHE A 37 5.57 -3.72 1.63
C PHE A 37 4.79 -3.56 0.32
N SER A 38 5.40 -3.85 -0.83
CA SER A 38 4.67 -3.86 -2.10
C SER A 38 3.63 -4.99 -2.12
N PHE A 39 3.88 -6.14 -1.50
CA PHE A 39 2.88 -7.19 -1.33
C PHE A 39 1.79 -6.76 -0.36
N TYR A 40 2.17 -6.17 0.77
CA TYR A 40 1.23 -5.69 1.76
C TYR A 40 0.26 -4.67 1.16
N PHE A 41 0.78 -3.64 0.49
CA PHE A 41 -0.02 -2.57 -0.09
C PHE A 41 -0.64 -2.88 -1.44
N SER A 42 -0.25 -3.96 -2.12
CA SER A 42 -1.00 -4.47 -3.26
C SER A 42 -2.03 -5.54 -2.87
N GLN A 43 -1.89 -6.14 -1.68
CA GLN A 43 -2.57 -7.38 -1.28
C GLN A 43 -2.49 -8.48 -2.36
N GLY A 44 -1.35 -8.56 -3.05
CA GLY A 44 -1.10 -9.53 -4.11
C GLY A 44 -1.85 -9.26 -5.42
N LEU A 45 -2.27 -8.01 -5.69
CA LEU A 45 -2.72 -7.55 -6.99
C LEU A 45 -1.51 -7.21 -7.88
N PRO A 46 -1.16 -8.04 -8.89
CA PRO A 46 0.10 -7.88 -9.63
C PRO A 46 0.20 -6.55 -10.36
N ALA A 47 -0.91 -6.07 -10.93
CA ALA A 47 -0.95 -4.81 -11.68
C ALA A 47 -0.76 -3.56 -10.80
N LEU A 48 -1.17 -3.62 -9.52
CA LEU A 48 -0.94 -2.54 -8.57
C LEU A 48 0.52 -2.58 -8.07
N GLN A 49 1.05 -3.78 -7.83
CA GLN A 49 2.42 -3.95 -7.40
C GLN A 49 3.44 -3.45 -8.43
N VAL A 50 3.19 -3.69 -9.73
CA VAL A 50 4.03 -3.15 -10.81
C VAL A 50 4.01 -1.63 -10.84
N GLU A 51 2.84 -1.00 -10.67
CA GLU A 51 2.76 0.46 -10.61
C GLU A 51 3.47 1.04 -9.39
N ILE A 52 3.42 0.36 -8.24
CA ILE A 52 4.21 0.73 -7.06
C ILE A 52 5.71 0.68 -7.38
N PHE A 53 6.18 -0.35 -8.09
CA PHE A 53 7.59 -0.44 -8.50
C PHE A 53 7.99 0.67 -9.47
N GLN A 54 7.11 1.01 -10.42
CA GLN A 54 7.34 2.13 -11.33
C GLN A 54 7.36 3.46 -10.59
N TRP A 55 6.50 3.63 -9.58
CA TRP A 55 6.45 4.84 -8.75
C TRP A 55 7.73 4.97 -7.94
N LEU A 56 8.24 3.87 -7.37
CA LEU A 56 9.53 3.84 -6.67
C LEU A 56 10.66 4.27 -7.61
N HIS A 57 10.71 3.73 -8.83
CA HIS A 57 11.73 4.11 -9.81
C HIS A 57 11.67 5.59 -10.19
N GLN A 58 10.47 6.13 -10.44
CA GLN A 58 10.30 7.55 -10.81
C GLN A 58 10.67 8.50 -9.66
N ARG A 59 10.34 8.13 -8.41
CA ARG A 59 10.62 8.97 -7.23
C ARG A 59 12.05 8.84 -6.73
N TYR A 60 12.64 7.64 -6.82
CA TYR A 60 13.96 7.29 -6.32
C TYR A 60 14.83 6.75 -7.46
N PRO A 61 15.23 7.59 -8.41
CA PRO A 61 16.00 7.14 -9.57
C PRO A 61 17.39 6.62 -9.20
N SER A 62 17.94 6.91 -8.02
CA SER A 62 19.21 6.35 -7.55
C SER A 62 19.10 4.90 -7.06
N TYR A 63 17.89 4.40 -6.79
CA TYR A 63 17.67 3.02 -6.37
C TYR A 63 17.84 2.08 -7.56
N ARG A 64 19.07 1.61 -7.76
CA ARG A 64 19.42 0.63 -8.80
C ARG A 64 19.53 -0.77 -8.21
N GLY A 65 19.01 -1.76 -8.94
CA GLY A 65 19.01 -3.16 -8.55
C GLY A 65 20.22 -3.95 -9.06
N ASP A 66 21.02 -3.36 -9.96
CA ASP A 66 22.24 -3.96 -10.52
C ASP A 66 23.31 -4.26 -9.46
N THR A 67 23.36 -3.49 -8.37
CA THR A 67 24.26 -3.74 -7.25
C THR A 67 23.74 -4.76 -6.24
N LEU A 68 22.51 -5.25 -6.40
CA LEU A 68 21.88 -6.18 -5.46
C LEU A 68 22.15 -7.64 -5.82
N ASN A 69 22.58 -8.42 -4.84
CA ASN A 69 22.62 -9.88 -4.98
C ASN A 69 21.20 -10.45 -4.85
N LYS A 70 20.63 -10.91 -5.98
CA LYS A 70 19.27 -11.48 -6.02
C LYS A 70 19.08 -12.65 -5.05
N ALA A 71 20.07 -13.54 -4.89
CA ALA A 71 19.95 -14.68 -3.98
C ALA A 71 19.86 -14.21 -2.52
N GLN A 72 20.69 -13.24 -2.14
CA GLN A 72 20.66 -12.65 -0.81
C GLN A 72 19.36 -11.85 -0.56
N LEU A 73 18.84 -11.16 -1.57
CA LEU A 73 17.56 -10.46 -1.50
C LEU A 73 16.41 -11.42 -1.20
N LEU A 74 16.35 -12.55 -1.93
CA LEU A 74 15.34 -13.57 -1.73
C LEU A 74 15.45 -14.18 -0.32
N GLU A 75 16.65 -14.52 0.12
CA GLU A 75 16.87 -15.07 1.46
C GLU A 75 16.41 -14.09 2.57
N THR A 76 16.78 -12.82 2.46
CA THR A 76 16.37 -11.78 3.42
C THR A 76 14.86 -11.57 3.44
N LEU A 77 14.22 -11.59 2.27
CA LEU A 77 12.78 -11.46 2.18
C LEU A 77 12.06 -12.69 2.76
N LEU A 78 12.53 -13.91 2.47
CA LEU A 78 11.97 -15.14 3.04
C LEU A 78 11.98 -15.10 4.57
N ARG A 79 13.13 -14.76 5.17
CA ARG A 79 13.26 -14.61 6.62
C ARG A 79 12.31 -13.56 7.18
N SER A 80 12.06 -12.48 6.44
CA SER A 80 11.13 -11.43 6.84
C SER A 80 9.68 -11.89 6.78
N VAL A 81 9.28 -12.57 5.70
CA VAL A 81 7.93 -13.14 5.53
C VAL A 81 7.64 -14.18 6.62
N GLU A 82 8.60 -15.05 6.94
CA GLU A 82 8.45 -16.06 8.00
C GLU A 82 8.28 -15.46 9.38
N LYS A 83 8.93 -14.32 9.66
CA LYS A 83 8.78 -13.62 10.94
C LYS A 83 7.46 -12.87 11.06
N THR A 84 6.96 -12.30 9.96
CA THR A 84 5.81 -11.37 9.98
C THR A 84 4.48 -12.05 9.61
N VAL A 85 4.50 -13.18 8.90
CA VAL A 85 3.29 -13.92 8.52
C VAL A 85 3.27 -15.27 9.24
N PRO A 86 2.53 -15.41 10.35
CA PRO A 86 2.46 -16.67 11.07
C PRO A 86 1.92 -17.80 10.15
N GLU A 87 2.57 -18.96 10.21
CA GLU A 87 2.04 -20.19 9.62
C GLU A 87 0.67 -20.46 10.25
N LYS A 88 -0.37 -20.64 9.43
CA LYS A 88 -1.78 -20.73 9.84
C LYS A 88 -1.92 -21.33 11.25
N ALA A 89 -2.38 -20.53 12.22
CA ALA A 89 -2.92 -21.09 13.45
C ALA A 89 -4.17 -21.87 13.05
N THR A 90 -4.05 -23.19 12.89
CA THR A 90 -5.19 -24.09 12.80
C THR A 90 -5.99 -23.94 14.10
N GLY A 91 -7.08 -23.19 14.05
CA GLY A 91 -8.07 -23.20 15.12
C GLY A 91 -8.63 -24.62 15.29
N PRO A 92 -9.09 -24.99 16.50
CA PRO A 92 -9.58 -26.33 16.80
C PRO A 92 -10.77 -26.80 15.94
N ASP A 93 -11.42 -25.90 15.19
CA ASP A 93 -12.65 -26.20 14.45
C ASP A 93 -12.48 -26.44 12.93
N GLY A 94 -11.25 -26.56 12.41
CA GLY A 94 -11.02 -26.87 11.00
C GLY A 94 -11.59 -25.84 10.00
N ALA A 95 -12.07 -24.70 10.49
CA ALA A 95 -12.50 -23.58 9.67
C ALA A 95 -11.26 -22.97 9.02
N ASN A 96 -11.18 -23.11 7.70
CA ASN A 96 -10.16 -22.53 6.83
C ASN A 96 -9.76 -21.12 7.27
N ALA A 97 -8.63 -20.99 7.97
CA ALA A 97 -8.00 -19.70 8.25
C ALA A 97 -7.40 -19.16 6.94
N THR A 98 -8.25 -18.60 6.07
CA THR A 98 -7.87 -17.74 4.93
C THR A 98 -7.65 -16.30 5.42
N HIS A 99 -7.02 -16.13 6.58
CA HIS A 99 -7.14 -14.90 7.37
C HIS A 99 -5.80 -14.28 7.78
N ALA A 100 -4.90 -14.14 6.80
CA ALA A 100 -3.83 -13.15 6.84
C ALA A 100 -3.96 -12.24 5.61
N GLY A 101 -3.79 -10.93 5.78
CA GLY A 101 -3.85 -9.94 4.67
C GLY A 101 -2.81 -10.14 3.57
N ILE A 102 -1.89 -11.08 3.77
CA ILE A 102 -0.92 -11.57 2.80
C ILE A 102 -0.95 -13.11 2.88
N ASP A 103 -1.29 -13.79 1.79
CA ASP A 103 -1.19 -15.25 1.71
C ASP A 103 0.28 -15.67 1.63
N ARG A 104 0.80 -16.26 2.72
CA ARG A 104 2.19 -16.74 2.80
C ARG A 104 2.54 -17.67 1.64
N HIS A 105 1.67 -18.61 1.28
CA HIS A 105 1.96 -19.54 0.19
C HIS A 105 2.04 -18.81 -1.13
N LYS A 106 1.15 -17.85 -1.37
CA LYS A 106 1.18 -17.03 -2.59
C LYS A 106 2.44 -16.18 -2.68
N VAL A 107 2.84 -15.54 -1.57
CA VAL A 107 4.10 -14.78 -1.52
C VAL A 107 5.27 -15.70 -1.82
N LEU A 108 5.38 -16.84 -1.14
CA LEU A 108 6.47 -17.78 -1.35
C LEU A 108 6.51 -18.33 -2.78
N SER A 109 5.36 -18.64 -3.39
CA SER A 109 5.31 -19.16 -4.75
C SER A 109 5.63 -18.12 -5.83
N GLU A 110 5.43 -16.84 -5.55
CA GLU A 110 5.58 -15.77 -6.55
C GLU A 110 6.79 -14.85 -6.28
N ILE A 111 7.47 -15.00 -5.14
CA ILE A 111 8.58 -14.14 -4.67
C ILE A 111 9.68 -13.94 -5.71
N GLU A 112 10.05 -15.00 -6.42
CA GLU A 112 11.05 -14.94 -7.48
C GLU A 112 10.59 -14.08 -8.65
N SER A 113 9.33 -14.23 -9.09
CA SER A 113 8.78 -13.42 -10.18
C SER A 113 8.76 -11.94 -9.81
N TYR A 114 8.35 -11.61 -8.59
CA TYR A 114 8.28 -10.21 -8.16
C TYR A 114 9.63 -9.58 -7.88
N SER A 115 10.59 -10.34 -7.34
CA SER A 115 11.97 -9.84 -7.22
C SER A 115 12.54 -9.46 -8.58
N VAL A 116 12.32 -10.28 -9.62
CA VAL A 116 12.72 -9.95 -10.99
C VAL A 116 12.03 -8.68 -11.50
N ARG A 117 10.73 -8.53 -11.24
CA ARG A 117 9.98 -7.32 -11.65
C ARG A 117 10.44 -6.05 -10.93
N LEU A 118 10.65 -6.13 -9.62
CA LEU A 118 11.15 -5.00 -8.83
C LEU A 118 12.52 -4.57 -9.38
N LEU A 119 13.46 -5.50 -9.49
CA LEU A 119 14.81 -5.21 -9.99
C LEU A 119 14.77 -4.65 -11.41
N GLY A 120 13.95 -5.24 -12.29
CA GLY A 120 13.74 -4.73 -13.65
C GLY A 120 13.14 -3.33 -13.68
N CYS A 121 12.20 -2.99 -12.79
CA CYS A 121 11.66 -1.63 -12.69
C CYS A 121 12.71 -0.65 -12.15
N LEU A 122 13.44 -1.00 -11.10
CA LEU A 122 14.49 -0.16 -10.50
C LEU A 122 15.62 0.15 -11.49
N ASN A 123 15.95 -0.81 -12.36
CA ASN A 123 16.91 -0.66 -13.45
C ASN A 123 16.35 0.05 -14.70
N GLY A 124 15.06 0.40 -14.73
CA GLY A 124 14.41 1.03 -15.88
C GLY A 124 14.04 0.07 -17.03
N GLU A 125 14.28 -1.22 -16.90
CA GLU A 125 14.03 -2.24 -17.93
C GLU A 125 12.52 -2.53 -18.12
N GLN A 126 11.74 -2.42 -17.04
CA GLN A 126 10.29 -2.71 -17.03
C GLN A 126 9.41 -1.47 -16.81
N VAL A 127 9.99 -0.28 -17.01
CA VAL A 127 9.26 0.99 -16.93
C VAL A 127 8.65 1.27 -18.30
N HIS A 128 7.56 0.59 -18.62
CA HIS A 128 6.81 0.79 -19.87
C HIS A 128 5.69 1.83 -19.75
N SER A 129 5.52 2.42 -18.57
CA SER A 129 4.46 3.39 -18.33
C SER A 129 4.79 4.71 -19.03
N LEU A 130 3.98 5.08 -20.01
CA LEU A 130 3.93 6.44 -20.57
C LEU A 130 3.33 7.46 -19.59
N LEU A 131 2.86 6.99 -18.42
CA LEU A 131 2.24 7.86 -17.43
C LEU A 131 3.28 8.69 -16.71
N ASP A 132 3.04 9.99 -16.67
CA ASP A 132 3.77 10.87 -15.76
C ASP A 132 3.49 10.50 -14.30
N TYR A 133 4.29 11.03 -13.39
CA TYR A 133 4.23 10.74 -11.96
C TYR A 133 2.84 10.99 -11.35
N GLY A 134 2.13 12.04 -11.79
CA GLY A 134 0.80 12.36 -11.31
C GLY A 134 -0.24 11.36 -11.78
N GLN A 135 -0.19 10.97 -13.05
CA GLN A 135 -1.06 9.95 -13.63
C GLN A 135 -0.83 8.57 -13.00
N LEU A 136 0.43 8.20 -12.74
CA LEU A 136 0.78 6.95 -12.07
C LEU A 136 0.23 6.92 -10.64
N THR A 137 0.43 8.00 -9.87
CA THR A 137 -0.11 8.12 -8.51
C THR A 137 -1.64 8.06 -8.51
N THR A 138 -2.30 8.64 -9.52
CA THR A 138 -3.75 8.57 -9.69
C THR A 138 -4.24 7.15 -9.99
N SER A 139 -3.52 6.41 -10.83
CA SER A 139 -3.82 4.99 -11.10
C SER A 139 -3.70 4.16 -9.82
N ILE A 140 -2.61 4.34 -9.06
CA ILE A 140 -2.37 3.66 -7.79
C ILE A 140 -3.51 3.95 -6.80
N ALA A 141 -3.84 5.23 -6.59
CA ALA A 141 -4.92 5.65 -5.69
C ALA A 141 -6.25 4.98 -6.08
N THR A 142 -6.60 5.02 -7.37
CA THR A 142 -7.81 4.39 -7.91
C THR A 142 -7.85 2.90 -7.62
N LYS A 143 -6.75 2.17 -7.88
CA LYS A 143 -6.67 0.73 -7.64
C LYS A 143 -6.73 0.37 -6.15
N MET A 144 -6.10 1.17 -5.29
CA MET A 144 -6.20 1.00 -3.84
C MET A 144 -7.63 1.21 -3.33
N ILE A 145 -8.33 2.25 -3.80
CA ILE A 145 -9.74 2.50 -3.45
C ILE A 145 -10.62 1.35 -3.92
N ARG A 146 -10.49 0.92 -5.18
CA ARG A 146 -11.25 -0.19 -5.75
C ARG A 146 -11.02 -1.49 -4.99
N ARG A 147 -9.77 -1.77 -4.62
CA ARG A 147 -9.42 -2.94 -3.82
C ARG A 147 -10.09 -2.87 -2.44
N ASP A 148 -9.95 -1.75 -1.73
CA ASP A 148 -10.56 -1.57 -0.41
C ASP A 148 -12.09 -1.69 -0.50
N TYR A 149 -12.70 -1.14 -1.55
CA TYR A 149 -14.13 -1.29 -1.82
C TYR A 149 -14.52 -2.76 -2.04
N HIS A 150 -13.77 -3.48 -2.88
CA HIS A 150 -14.05 -4.88 -3.18
C HIS A 150 -14.04 -5.75 -1.92
N TYR A 151 -13.04 -5.59 -1.05
CA TYR A 151 -12.90 -6.41 0.16
C TYR A 151 -13.78 -5.95 1.32
N LEU A 152 -13.92 -4.63 1.52
CA LEU A 152 -14.65 -4.10 2.67
C LEU A 152 -16.14 -3.96 2.41
N VAL A 153 -16.55 -3.68 1.17
CA VAL A 153 -17.94 -3.37 0.83
C VAL A 153 -18.57 -4.48 -0.01
N GLU A 154 -18.03 -4.76 -1.20
CA GLU A 154 -18.67 -5.64 -2.19
C GLU A 154 -18.77 -7.10 -1.72
N ARG A 155 -17.68 -7.67 -1.19
CA ARG A 155 -17.68 -9.06 -0.68
C ARG A 155 -18.37 -9.23 0.69
N GLY A 156 -19.02 -8.18 1.22
CA GLY A 156 -19.87 -8.28 2.42
C GLY A 156 -19.10 -8.65 3.69
N SER A 157 -18.10 -7.84 4.06
CA SER A 157 -17.14 -8.07 5.16
C SER A 157 -17.64 -8.95 6.33
N ARG A 158 -16.89 -10.05 6.56
CA ARG A 158 -17.02 -10.93 7.73
C ARG A 158 -16.65 -10.18 9.03
N PRO A 159 -17.13 -10.61 10.21
CA PRO A 159 -16.85 -9.94 11.47
C PRO A 159 -15.34 -9.83 11.72
N ARG A 160 -14.88 -8.69 12.28
CA ARG A 160 -13.50 -8.57 12.78
C ARG A 160 -13.27 -9.65 13.84
N PHE A 161 -12.04 -10.18 13.90
CA PHE A 161 -11.62 -10.96 15.05
C PHE A 161 -11.91 -10.19 16.34
N LYS A 162 -12.32 -10.93 17.38
CA LYS A 162 -12.80 -10.39 18.64
C LYS A 162 -11.77 -9.43 19.26
N GLN A 163 -12.28 -8.40 19.95
CA GLN A 163 -11.51 -7.51 20.82
C GLN A 163 -10.45 -8.29 21.62
N GLY A 164 -9.19 -7.86 21.55
CA GLY A 164 -8.07 -8.45 22.29
C GLY A 164 -6.97 -9.06 21.43
N ASP A 165 -7.17 -9.20 20.12
CA ASP A 165 -6.09 -9.62 19.22
C ASP A 165 -5.02 -8.52 19.14
N ARG A 166 -3.87 -8.75 19.77
CA ARG A 166 -2.74 -7.82 19.89
C ARG A 166 -1.94 -7.66 18.59
N ASN A 167 -2.50 -8.07 17.47
CA ASN A 167 -1.76 -8.15 16.23
C ASN A 167 -1.88 -6.79 15.51
N GLY A 168 -0.74 -6.14 15.25
CA GLY A 168 -0.68 -4.81 14.63
C GLY A 168 -1.35 -4.74 13.24
N PRO A 169 -1.38 -3.56 12.58
CA PRO A 169 -2.10 -3.34 11.32
C PRO A 169 -1.74 -4.33 10.20
N MET A 170 -0.54 -4.90 10.23
CA MET A 170 -0.11 -5.95 9.30
C MET A 170 -0.90 -7.26 9.39
N HIS A 171 -1.64 -7.46 10.48
CA HIS A 171 -2.42 -8.65 10.77
C HIS A 171 -3.93 -8.40 10.74
N ASP A 172 -4.38 -7.17 10.46
CA ASP A 172 -5.80 -6.87 10.25
C ASP A 172 -6.12 -7.04 8.75
N PRO A 173 -6.74 -8.18 8.33
CA PRO A 173 -7.12 -8.38 6.94
C PRO A 173 -8.23 -7.42 6.46
N PHE A 174 -8.82 -6.64 7.37
CA PHE A 174 -9.89 -5.68 7.10
C PHE A 174 -9.45 -4.22 7.22
N LEU A 175 -8.15 -3.97 7.29
CA LEU A 175 -7.60 -2.63 7.28
C LEU A 175 -7.80 -1.98 5.90
N SER A 176 -8.51 -0.85 5.85
CA SER A 176 -8.42 0.04 4.67
C SER A 176 -7.08 0.74 4.72
N HIS A 177 -6.15 0.35 3.84
CA HIS A 177 -4.86 1.04 3.74
C HIS A 177 -5.04 2.51 3.33
N VAL A 178 -6.04 2.79 2.48
CA VAL A 178 -6.34 4.18 2.07
C VAL A 178 -6.78 5.02 3.27
N CYS A 179 -7.70 4.53 4.08
CA CYS A 179 -8.16 5.30 5.24
C CYS A 179 -7.05 5.43 6.30
N TYR A 180 -6.42 4.32 6.66
CA TYR A 180 -5.48 4.27 7.77
C TYR A 180 -4.16 4.99 7.48
N TYR A 181 -3.55 4.76 6.32
CA TYR A 181 -2.24 5.33 6.01
C TYR A 181 -2.36 6.66 5.27
N ALA A 182 -3.17 6.75 4.22
CA ALA A 182 -3.25 7.97 3.42
C ALA A 182 -4.10 9.06 4.09
N LEU A 183 -5.35 8.77 4.46
CA LEU A 183 -6.27 9.81 4.97
C LEU A 183 -5.99 10.20 6.42
N MET A 184 -5.69 9.23 7.29
CA MET A 184 -5.35 9.48 8.69
C MET A 184 -3.86 9.83 8.91
N GLY A 185 -3.01 9.67 7.89
CA GLY A 185 -1.58 10.00 7.98
C GLY A 185 -0.80 9.13 8.96
N ARG A 186 -1.17 7.86 9.12
CA ARG A 186 -0.41 6.94 9.98
C ARG A 186 0.89 6.53 9.28
N PRO A 187 2.02 6.42 10.00
CA PRO A 187 3.26 5.95 9.41
C PRO A 187 3.18 4.44 9.12
N THR A 188 3.73 4.05 7.98
CA THR A 188 3.95 2.67 7.54
C THR A 188 5.23 2.09 8.15
N GLY A 189 6.15 2.94 8.57
CA GLY A 189 7.50 2.56 9.04
C GLY A 189 8.49 2.32 7.90
N VAL A 190 8.10 2.61 6.65
CA VAL A 190 8.97 2.61 5.48
C VAL A 190 8.79 3.96 4.74
N PRO A 191 9.80 4.85 4.75
CA PRO A 191 9.67 6.22 4.24
C PRO A 191 9.11 6.31 2.82
N GLU A 192 9.50 5.39 1.93
CA GLU A 192 8.99 5.36 0.55
C GLU A 192 7.47 5.17 0.48
N TYR A 193 6.92 4.34 1.36
CA TYR A 193 5.48 4.11 1.41
C TYR A 193 4.75 5.22 2.17
N ASP A 194 5.39 5.88 3.13
CA ASP A 194 4.85 7.10 3.75
C ASP A 194 4.68 8.20 2.69
N HIS A 195 5.69 8.42 1.85
CA HIS A 195 5.60 9.34 0.71
C HIS A 195 4.55 8.92 -0.32
N LEU A 196 4.45 7.62 -0.64
CA LEU A 196 3.40 7.13 -1.53
C LEU A 196 2.00 7.44 -0.97
N MET A 197 1.79 7.18 0.33
CA MET A 197 0.49 7.39 0.98
C MET A 197 0.15 8.87 1.08
N GLN A 198 1.13 9.74 1.28
CA GLN A 198 0.95 11.19 1.22
C GLN A 198 0.58 11.67 -0.19
N ALA A 199 1.23 11.13 -1.22
CA ALA A 199 0.90 11.42 -2.61
C ALA A 199 -0.54 10.96 -2.95
N VAL A 200 -0.91 9.74 -2.54
CA VAL A 200 -2.28 9.21 -2.66
C VAL A 200 -3.29 10.08 -1.92
N ALA A 201 -3.00 10.53 -0.71
CA ALA A 201 -3.89 11.41 0.06
C ALA A 201 -4.13 12.74 -0.66
N THR A 202 -3.09 13.29 -1.28
CA THR A 202 -3.17 14.53 -2.07
C THR A 202 -4.08 14.36 -3.27
N ILE A 203 -3.90 13.26 -4.02
CA ILE A 203 -4.78 12.91 -5.16
C ILE A 203 -6.23 12.72 -4.70
N ILE A 204 -6.46 12.01 -3.59
CA ILE A 204 -7.81 11.76 -3.10
C ILE A 204 -8.55 13.06 -2.76
N ARG A 205 -7.88 13.98 -2.06
CA ARG A 205 -8.46 15.27 -1.67
C ARG A 205 -8.78 16.13 -2.90
N ARG A 206 -7.97 16.04 -3.96
CA ARG A 206 -8.16 16.80 -5.20
C ARG A 206 -9.24 16.20 -6.11
N ASP A 207 -9.18 14.90 -6.36
CA ASP A 207 -9.87 14.26 -7.49
C ASP A 207 -11.02 13.33 -7.09
N PHE A 208 -11.07 12.85 -5.84
CA PHE A 208 -11.99 11.79 -5.42
C PHE A 208 -12.99 12.22 -4.33
N SER A 209 -13.13 13.52 -4.06
CA SER A 209 -14.02 14.03 -3.00
C SER A 209 -15.49 13.59 -3.14
N GLN A 210 -15.92 13.20 -4.34
CA GLN A 210 -17.27 12.73 -4.66
C GLN A 210 -17.32 11.28 -5.16
N ASP A 211 -16.22 10.54 -5.08
CA ASP A 211 -16.20 9.14 -5.53
C ASP A 211 -17.03 8.26 -4.60
N ASN A 212 -18.10 7.66 -5.14
CA ASN A 212 -19.04 6.83 -4.38
C ASN A 212 -18.36 5.58 -3.75
N GLN A 213 -17.34 5.01 -4.39
CA GLN A 213 -16.61 3.88 -3.83
C GLN A 213 -15.76 4.33 -2.66
N LEU A 214 -15.06 5.46 -2.78
CA LEU A 214 -14.29 6.03 -1.66
C LEU A 214 -15.20 6.38 -0.48
N ILE A 215 -16.34 7.03 -0.73
CA ILE A 215 -17.32 7.35 0.31
C ILE A 215 -17.81 6.07 1.01
N ALA A 216 -18.09 5.01 0.25
CA ALA A 216 -18.49 3.72 0.81
C ALA A 216 -17.36 3.07 1.65
N VAL A 217 -16.11 3.16 1.19
CA VAL A 217 -14.93 2.69 1.93
C VAL A 217 -14.78 3.43 3.25
N ILE A 218 -14.82 4.77 3.25
CA ILE A 218 -14.73 5.60 4.46
C ILE A 218 -15.87 5.28 5.43
N ALA A 219 -17.11 5.21 4.93
CA ALA A 219 -18.27 4.89 5.75
C ALA A 219 -18.20 3.48 6.36
N ARG A 220 -17.64 2.50 5.62
CA ARG A 220 -17.43 1.14 6.15
C ARG A 220 -16.30 1.12 7.18
N PHE A 221 -15.18 1.78 6.89
CA PHE A 221 -14.03 1.87 7.79
C PHE A 221 -14.42 2.49 9.13
N ASN A 222 -15.11 3.62 9.13
CA ASN A 222 -15.57 4.30 10.35
C ASN A 222 -16.53 3.43 11.17
N ARG A 223 -17.50 2.76 10.53
CA ARG A 223 -18.39 1.83 11.25
C ARG A 223 -17.62 0.73 11.96
N LEU A 224 -16.63 0.16 11.28
CA LEU A 224 -15.81 -0.90 11.85
C LEU A 224 -14.88 -0.39 12.96
N HIS A 225 -14.37 0.84 12.87
CA HIS A 225 -13.55 1.47 13.91
C HIS A 225 -14.36 1.91 15.14
N HIS A 226 -15.55 2.49 14.97
CA HIS A 226 -16.38 2.91 16.10
C HIS A 226 -17.04 1.72 16.81
N ALA A 227 -17.40 0.66 16.09
CA ALA A 227 -17.87 -0.59 16.71
C ALA A 227 -16.82 -1.19 17.65
N SER A 228 -15.53 -0.92 17.45
CA SER A 228 -14.47 -1.36 18.36
C SER A 228 -14.27 -0.49 19.61
N VAL A 229 -14.87 0.71 19.67
CA VAL A 229 -14.71 1.68 20.77
C VAL A 229 -15.91 1.70 21.72
N SER A 230 -17.11 1.33 21.27
CA SER A 230 -18.36 1.47 22.05
C SER A 230 -18.73 0.27 22.96
N VAL A 231 -17.76 -0.56 23.35
CA VAL A 231 -17.97 -1.66 24.33
C VAL A 231 -17.01 -1.47 25.49
N HIS A 232 -17.24 -0.44 26.30
CA HIS A 232 -16.66 -0.24 27.62
C HIS A 232 -17.70 0.37 28.54
#